data_AF-A0AAN5Z602-F1
#
_entry.id   AF-A0AAN5Z602-F1
#
_cell.length_a   1.000
_cell.length_b   1.000
_cell.length_c   1.000
_cell.angle_alpha   90.00
_cell.angle_beta   90.00
_cell.angle_gamma   90.00
#
_symmetry.space_group_name_H-M   'P 1'
#
loop_
_entity.id
_entity.type
_entity.pdbx_description
1 polymer ?
#
loop_
_entity_poly.entity_id
_entity_poly.type
_entity_poly.pdbx_seq_one_letter_code
_entity_poly.pdbx_strand_id
1 'polypeptide(L)'
;MFNSSLYITALQQSTQPGLPTENNDARHSIARLSDTDRTACKGWLQDMNFLRPGVGEDDATWAKIKGNWIAYLSATSDAPQAALAPYGGDGLENPREQRRRFSDDRKRRMIIQSAFWNDLDGMEGMAERWPQAARAALNIMDGRDINEDGNQGTFETLAAVWDLGKRRRYQSIWTSLVGFITHAHSRGTLESMGLRLTESQIDDILDIEQEVWLVDLGAIARMREKGGGFENVWVPIQELLMKALKKPKSTPRNNLLVWWIAVLCRSAISDDDDEGMDDDDGDENNDFISRGQFYKNPMPMDVDFKERLEAIVHYSKVLVLNHSFLTWSAPTDWVMQ
;
A
#
# COMPACT_ATOMS: atom_id res chain seq x y z
N MET A 1 9.85 -28.69 0.97
CA MET A 1 9.76 -28.99 -0.48
C MET A 1 8.64 -28.14 -1.06
N PHE A 2 8.97 -27.22 -1.98
CA PHE A 2 7.97 -26.43 -2.71
C PHE A 2 7.28 -27.35 -3.72
N ASN A 3 5.97 -27.55 -3.60
CA ASN A 3 5.20 -28.34 -4.56
C ASN A 3 4.57 -27.38 -5.57
N SER A 4 5.25 -27.20 -6.70
CA SER A 4 4.84 -26.29 -7.78
C SER A 4 3.41 -26.56 -8.28
N SER A 5 3.00 -27.83 -8.42
CA SER A 5 1.62 -28.16 -8.84
C SER A 5 0.54 -27.69 -7.85
N LEU A 6 0.81 -27.80 -6.54
CA LEU A 6 -0.10 -27.34 -5.49
C LEU A 6 -0.16 -25.81 -5.44
N TYR A 7 0.98 -25.15 -5.67
CA TYR A 7 1.06 -23.70 -5.75
C TYR A 7 0.21 -23.16 -6.91
N ILE A 8 0.38 -23.70 -8.12
CA ILE A 8 -0.37 -23.29 -9.32
C ILE A 8 -1.88 -23.50 -9.11
N THR A 9 -2.26 -24.68 -8.62
CA THR A 9 -3.68 -24.99 -8.35
C THR A 9 -4.28 -24.02 -7.33
N ALA A 10 -3.56 -23.74 -6.24
CA ALA A 10 -4.02 -22.82 -5.21
C ALA A 10 -4.11 -21.37 -5.72
N LEU A 11 -3.17 -20.96 -6.57
CA LEU A 11 -3.16 -19.64 -7.19
C LEU A 11 -4.36 -19.47 -8.13
N GLN A 12 -4.62 -20.46 -9.00
CA GLN A 12 -5.80 -20.48 -9.88
C GLN A 12 -7.10 -20.40 -9.08
N GLN A 13 -7.23 -21.17 -7.99
CA GLN A 13 -8.41 -21.11 -7.11
C GLN A 13 -8.60 -19.75 -6.43
N SER A 14 -7.50 -19.08 -6.08
CA SER A 14 -7.53 -17.79 -5.38
C SER A 14 -7.76 -16.60 -6.30
N THR A 15 -7.71 -16.83 -7.63
CA THR A 15 -7.74 -15.79 -8.67
C THR A 15 -8.85 -16.00 -9.71
N GLN A 16 -9.80 -16.89 -9.43
CA GLN A 16 -10.92 -17.17 -10.35
C GLN A 16 -11.76 -15.93 -10.65
N PRO A 17 -12.20 -15.76 -11.92
CA PRO A 17 -13.15 -14.72 -12.29
C PRO A 17 -14.42 -14.74 -11.43
N GLY A 18 -14.80 -13.59 -10.88
CA GLY A 18 -16.04 -13.44 -10.10
C GLY A 18 -15.90 -13.76 -8.60
N LEU A 19 -14.69 -13.98 -8.09
CA LEU A 19 -14.45 -13.99 -6.65
C LEU A 19 -14.78 -12.61 -6.03
N PRO A 20 -15.38 -12.58 -4.84
CA PRO A 20 -15.69 -11.30 -4.19
C PRO A 20 -14.40 -10.57 -3.81
N THR A 21 -14.33 -9.31 -4.20
CA THR A 21 -13.33 -8.33 -3.77
C THR A 21 -13.81 -7.62 -2.51
N GLU A 22 -12.92 -6.93 -1.77
CA GLU A 22 -13.38 -6.07 -0.67
C GLU A 22 -14.27 -4.92 -1.16
N ASN A 23 -14.16 -4.55 -2.44
CA ASN A 23 -14.95 -3.52 -3.10
C ASN A 23 -15.93 -4.17 -4.10
N ASN A 24 -17.19 -4.37 -3.69
CA ASN A 24 -18.21 -5.02 -4.52
C ASN A 24 -18.63 -4.21 -5.76
N ASP A 25 -18.34 -2.90 -5.77
CA ASP A 25 -18.67 -1.98 -6.88
C ASP A 25 -17.52 -1.81 -7.88
N ALA A 26 -16.48 -2.65 -7.79
CA ALA A 26 -15.27 -2.53 -8.59
C ALA A 26 -15.53 -2.80 -10.08
N ARG A 27 -15.04 -1.92 -10.94
CA ARG A 27 -14.96 -2.22 -12.38
C ARG A 27 -13.97 -3.35 -12.60
N HIS A 28 -14.38 -4.37 -13.36
CA HIS A 28 -13.60 -5.60 -13.52
C HIS A 28 -12.48 -5.47 -14.58
N SER A 29 -12.41 -4.33 -15.28
CA SER A 29 -11.42 -4.05 -16.33
C SER A 29 -10.76 -2.70 -16.10
N ILE A 30 -9.47 -2.70 -15.76
CA ILE A 30 -8.59 -1.53 -15.84
C ILE A 30 -8.00 -1.50 -17.26
N ALA A 31 -7.97 -0.33 -17.89
CA ALA A 31 -7.35 -0.17 -19.19
C ALA A 31 -5.82 -0.42 -19.13
N ARG A 32 -5.27 -0.98 -20.21
CA ARG A 32 -3.82 -1.06 -20.42
C ARG A 32 -3.22 0.35 -20.38
N LEU A 33 -1.99 0.48 -19.86
CA LEU A 33 -1.24 1.72 -19.97
C LEU A 33 -1.01 2.06 -21.44
N SER A 34 -1.03 3.34 -21.80
CA SER A 34 -0.64 3.75 -23.15
C SER A 34 0.83 3.38 -23.41
N ASP A 35 1.22 3.17 -24.67
CA ASP A 35 2.62 2.87 -25.01
C ASP A 35 3.58 3.98 -24.58
N THR A 36 3.12 5.23 -24.63
CA THR A 36 3.86 6.40 -24.15
C THR A 36 4.09 6.32 -22.65
N ASP A 37 3.04 6.06 -21.86
CA ASP A 37 3.14 5.94 -20.41
C ASP A 37 4.00 4.74 -20.01
N ARG A 38 3.86 3.62 -20.72
CA ARG A 38 4.69 2.43 -20.51
C ARG A 38 6.17 2.72 -20.74
N THR A 39 6.49 3.45 -21.81
CA THR A 39 7.86 3.86 -22.11
C THR A 39 8.40 4.80 -21.02
N ALA A 40 7.59 5.74 -20.54
CA ALA A 40 7.95 6.61 -19.43
C ALA A 40 8.19 5.82 -18.13
N CYS A 41 7.34 4.84 -17.81
CA CYS A 41 7.51 3.93 -16.68
C CYS A 41 8.81 3.12 -16.78
N LYS A 42 9.10 2.51 -17.95
CA LYS A 42 10.34 1.78 -18.22
C LYS A 42 11.57 2.69 -18.04
N GLY A 43 11.52 3.91 -18.59
CA GLY A 43 12.58 4.92 -18.42
C GLY A 43 12.78 5.33 -16.96
N TRP A 44 11.71 5.58 -16.22
CA TRP A 44 11.79 5.95 -14.81
C TRP A 44 12.40 4.83 -13.94
N LEU A 45 12.06 3.55 -14.18
CA LEU A 45 12.68 2.41 -13.49
C LEU A 45 14.18 2.28 -13.83
N GLN A 46 14.58 2.63 -15.07
CA GLN A 46 15.99 2.71 -15.46
C GLN A 46 16.73 3.82 -14.71
N ASP A 47 16.16 5.02 -14.65
CA ASP A 47 16.73 6.17 -13.94
C ASP A 47 16.89 5.89 -12.44
N MET A 48 15.91 5.22 -11.84
CA MET A 48 15.94 4.82 -10.43
C MET A 48 16.84 3.62 -10.14
N ASN A 49 17.33 2.93 -11.18
CA ASN A 49 18.20 1.75 -11.09
C ASN A 49 17.61 0.65 -10.17
N PHE A 50 16.32 0.36 -10.34
CA PHE A 50 15.60 -0.60 -9.51
C PHE A 50 14.40 -1.19 -10.27
N LEU A 51 14.21 -2.51 -10.17
CA LEU A 51 13.12 -3.26 -10.82
C LEU A 51 13.04 -3.04 -12.34
N ARG A 52 14.20 -2.96 -13.02
CA ARG A 52 14.25 -2.80 -14.47
C ARG A 52 13.83 -4.11 -15.16
N PRO A 53 12.87 -4.06 -16.10
CA PRO A 53 12.49 -5.25 -16.86
C PRO A 53 13.66 -5.85 -17.64
N GLY A 54 13.80 -7.18 -17.61
CA GLY A 54 14.81 -7.91 -18.39
C GLY A 54 16.21 -7.90 -17.80
N VAL A 55 16.39 -7.33 -16.60
CA VAL A 55 17.64 -7.36 -15.85
C VAL A 55 17.56 -8.45 -14.80
N GLY A 56 18.34 -9.52 -14.94
CA GLY A 56 18.17 -10.75 -14.15
C GLY A 56 18.15 -10.57 -12.62
N GLU A 57 18.96 -9.66 -12.06
CA GLU A 57 18.92 -9.36 -10.60
C GLU A 57 17.62 -8.66 -10.18
N ASP A 58 17.16 -7.72 -11.00
CA ASP A 58 15.93 -6.96 -10.77
C ASP A 58 14.70 -7.85 -10.98
N ASP A 59 14.72 -8.76 -11.95
CA ASP A 59 13.65 -9.73 -12.18
C ASP A 59 13.58 -10.77 -11.05
N ALA A 60 14.72 -11.20 -10.49
CA ALA A 60 14.75 -12.04 -9.30
C ALA A 60 14.19 -11.32 -8.06
N THR A 61 14.47 -10.02 -7.93
CA THR A 61 13.90 -9.17 -6.87
C THR A 61 12.39 -9.01 -7.07
N TRP A 62 11.96 -8.77 -8.31
CA TRP A 62 10.54 -8.68 -8.68
C TRP A 62 9.78 -9.96 -8.37
N ALA A 63 10.33 -11.13 -8.69
CA ALA A 63 9.72 -12.42 -8.37
C ALA A 63 9.50 -12.61 -6.86
N LYS A 64 10.47 -12.18 -6.03
CA LYS A 64 10.32 -12.20 -4.56
C LYS A 64 9.22 -11.25 -4.09
N ILE A 65 9.12 -10.05 -4.66
CA ILE A 65 8.05 -9.11 -4.34
C ILE A 65 6.68 -9.72 -4.69
N LYS A 66 6.52 -10.25 -5.91
CA LYS A 66 5.29 -10.95 -6.33
C LYS A 66 4.93 -12.10 -5.38
N GLY A 67 5.89 -12.97 -5.07
CA GLY A 67 5.68 -14.12 -4.19
C GLY A 67 5.27 -13.72 -2.76
N ASN A 68 5.94 -12.74 -2.18
CA ASN A 68 5.59 -12.24 -0.84
C ASN A 68 4.25 -11.51 -0.83
N TRP A 69 3.90 -10.79 -1.90
CA TRP A 69 2.59 -10.16 -2.04
C TRP A 69 1.48 -11.21 -2.10
N ILE A 70 1.63 -12.27 -2.91
CA ILE A 70 0.68 -13.40 -2.95
C ILE A 70 0.57 -14.09 -1.58
N ALA A 71 1.67 -14.26 -0.88
CA ALA A 71 1.67 -14.82 0.47
C ALA A 71 0.90 -13.95 1.45
N TYR A 72 1.10 -12.62 1.42
CA TYR A 72 0.35 -11.65 2.20
C TYR A 72 -1.15 -11.72 1.90
N LEU A 73 -1.52 -11.69 0.62
CA LEU A 73 -2.90 -11.77 0.16
C LEU A 73 -3.58 -13.06 0.64
N SER A 74 -2.93 -14.20 0.44
CA SER A 74 -3.45 -15.50 0.87
C SER A 74 -3.60 -15.56 2.39
N ALA A 75 -2.55 -15.19 3.14
CA ALA A 75 -2.53 -15.29 4.60
C ALA A 75 -3.61 -14.46 5.29
N THR A 76 -3.97 -13.33 4.69
CA THR A 76 -4.92 -12.37 5.24
C THR A 76 -6.34 -12.53 4.66
N SER A 77 -6.54 -13.44 3.70
CA SER A 77 -7.84 -13.70 3.08
C SER A 77 -8.81 -14.49 3.97
N ASP A 78 -10.09 -14.57 3.59
CA ASP A 78 -11.07 -15.39 4.32
C ASP A 78 -10.89 -16.91 4.16
N ALA A 79 -10.27 -17.32 3.06
CA ALA A 79 -10.03 -18.72 2.70
C ALA A 79 -8.54 -18.90 2.36
N PRO A 80 -7.66 -18.83 3.37
CA PRO A 80 -6.22 -18.84 3.17
C PRO A 80 -5.74 -20.17 2.59
N GLN A 81 -4.83 -20.09 1.63
CA GLN A 81 -4.20 -21.25 1.00
C GLN A 81 -2.76 -21.40 1.51
N ALA A 82 -2.50 -22.49 2.25
CA ALA A 82 -1.19 -22.76 2.83
C ALA A 82 -0.07 -22.92 1.79
N ALA A 83 -0.40 -23.37 0.58
CA ALA A 83 0.54 -23.45 -0.54
C ALA A 83 1.03 -22.06 -0.98
N LEU A 84 0.18 -21.04 -0.89
CA LEU A 84 0.50 -19.65 -1.24
C LEU A 84 1.14 -18.88 -0.09
N ALA A 85 0.85 -19.27 1.17
CA ALA A 85 1.36 -18.65 2.39
C ALA A 85 2.02 -19.69 3.32
N PRO A 86 3.14 -20.29 2.91
CA PRO A 86 3.77 -21.38 3.63
C PRO A 86 4.28 -20.97 5.01
N TYR A 87 4.38 -21.95 5.90
CA TYR A 87 5.08 -21.81 7.17
C TYR A 87 6.58 -21.76 6.91
N GLY A 88 7.26 -20.74 7.45
CA GLY A 88 8.69 -20.53 7.26
C GLY A 88 9.58 -21.26 8.27
N GLY A 89 9.00 -22.02 9.20
CA GLY A 89 9.76 -22.76 10.22
C GLY A 89 10.09 -24.19 9.81
N ASP A 90 10.98 -24.83 10.58
CA ASP A 90 11.39 -26.20 10.35
C ASP A 90 10.26 -27.19 10.69
N GLY A 91 9.84 -27.98 9.70
CA GLY A 91 8.87 -29.07 9.87
C GLY A 91 7.47 -28.78 9.33
N LEU A 92 6.56 -29.72 9.59
CA LEU A 92 5.15 -29.61 9.20
C LEU A 92 4.42 -28.72 10.21
N GLU A 93 3.79 -27.66 9.72
CA GLU A 93 2.93 -26.79 10.53
C GLU A 93 1.71 -27.57 11.04
N ASN A 94 1.43 -27.48 12.33
CA ASN A 94 0.24 -28.09 12.92
C ASN A 94 -1.03 -27.40 12.38
N PRO A 95 -2.07 -28.14 11.94
CA PRO A 95 -3.32 -27.54 11.44
C PRO A 95 -4.02 -26.58 12.41
N ARG A 96 -3.80 -26.71 13.73
CA ARG A 96 -4.32 -25.75 14.72
C ARG A 96 -3.51 -24.45 14.74
N GLU A 97 -2.19 -24.55 14.69
CA GLU A 97 -1.27 -23.41 14.65
C GLU A 97 -1.44 -22.64 13.35
N GLN A 98 -1.59 -23.34 12.23
CA GLN A 98 -1.89 -22.74 10.92
C GLN A 98 -3.18 -21.92 10.95
N ARG A 99 -4.27 -22.48 11.48
CA ARG A 99 -5.55 -21.77 11.62
C ARG A 99 -5.42 -20.53 12.50
N ARG A 100 -4.67 -20.63 13.59
CA ARG A 100 -4.38 -19.51 14.47
C ARG A 100 -3.57 -18.43 13.75
N ARG A 101 -2.49 -18.80 13.07
CA ARG A 101 -1.64 -17.88 12.28
C ARG A 101 -2.46 -17.09 11.27
N PHE A 102 -3.27 -17.77 10.45
CA PHE A 102 -4.11 -17.07 9.46
C PHE A 102 -5.18 -16.18 10.10
N SER A 103 -5.76 -16.61 11.24
CA SER A 103 -6.67 -15.77 12.00
C SER A 103 -5.97 -14.51 12.52
N ASP A 104 -4.74 -14.64 13.02
CA ASP A 104 -3.93 -13.54 13.55
C ASP A 104 -3.50 -12.59 12.42
N ASP A 105 -3.05 -13.13 11.26
CA ASP A 105 -2.69 -12.37 10.06
C ASP A 105 -3.88 -11.51 9.56
N ARG A 106 -5.08 -12.11 9.47
CA ARG A 106 -6.30 -11.40 9.09
C ARG A 106 -6.70 -10.34 10.12
N LYS A 107 -6.63 -10.68 11.42
CA LYS A 107 -6.93 -9.74 12.51
C LYS A 107 -6.00 -8.52 12.41
N ARG A 108 -4.71 -8.74 12.19
CA ARG A 108 -3.70 -7.68 12.00
C ARG A 108 -4.01 -6.78 10.82
N ARG A 109 -4.34 -7.35 9.65
CA ARG A 109 -4.75 -6.55 8.47
C ARG A 109 -5.94 -5.65 8.78
N MET A 110 -6.98 -6.21 9.38
CA MET A 110 -8.21 -5.48 9.74
C MET A 110 -7.95 -4.34 10.74
N ILE A 111 -7.08 -4.56 11.73
CA ILE A 111 -6.71 -3.53 12.72
C ILE A 111 -5.97 -2.39 12.02
N ILE A 112 -4.94 -2.70 11.21
CA ILE A 112 -4.17 -1.69 10.47
C ILE A 112 -5.10 -0.89 9.57
N GLN A 113 -5.96 -1.55 8.80
CA GLN A 113 -6.95 -0.90 7.93
C GLN A 113 -7.90 0.00 8.72
N SER A 114 -8.41 -0.46 9.86
CA SER A 114 -9.33 0.32 10.69
C SER A 114 -8.66 1.55 11.30
N ALA A 115 -7.42 1.42 11.80
CA ALA A 115 -6.64 2.55 12.28
C ALA A 115 -6.48 3.59 11.16
N PHE A 116 -6.03 3.14 10.00
CA PHE A 116 -5.75 4.01 8.87
C PHE A 116 -6.99 4.78 8.38
N TRP A 117 -8.13 4.10 8.25
CA TRP A 117 -9.35 4.68 7.69
C TRP A 117 -10.02 5.66 8.65
N ASN A 118 -10.02 5.35 9.96
CA ASN A 118 -10.63 6.23 10.96
C ASN A 118 -9.87 7.55 11.09
N ASP A 119 -8.55 7.50 11.18
CA ASP A 119 -7.72 8.68 11.35
C ASP A 119 -7.64 9.52 10.07
N LEU A 120 -7.46 8.90 8.89
CA LEU A 120 -7.43 9.66 7.64
C LEU A 120 -8.74 10.35 7.31
N ASP A 121 -9.89 9.77 7.67
CA ASP A 121 -11.18 10.46 7.49
C ASP A 121 -11.25 11.76 8.29
N GLY A 122 -10.73 11.74 9.52
CA GLY A 122 -10.60 12.94 10.34
C GLY A 122 -9.63 13.95 9.72
N MET A 123 -8.48 13.47 9.23
CA MET A 123 -7.46 14.32 8.61
C MET A 123 -7.90 14.97 7.31
N GLU A 124 -8.71 14.31 6.48
CA GLU A 124 -9.31 14.91 5.28
C GLU A 124 -10.17 16.12 5.65
N GLY A 125 -11.02 15.99 6.67
CA GLY A 125 -11.83 17.09 7.17
C GLY A 125 -11.00 18.22 7.79
N MET A 126 -9.87 17.89 8.43
CA MET A 126 -8.94 18.90 8.96
C MET A 126 -8.15 19.60 7.85
N ALA A 127 -7.75 18.87 6.81
CA ALA A 127 -7.05 19.41 5.65
C ALA A 127 -7.90 20.49 4.94
N GLU A 128 -9.22 20.33 4.90
CA GLU A 128 -10.14 21.30 4.29
C GLU A 128 -10.15 22.65 5.02
N ARG A 129 -9.90 22.62 6.34
CA ARG A 129 -9.86 23.81 7.20
C ARG A 129 -8.60 24.65 7.05
N TRP A 130 -7.58 24.13 6.34
CA TRP A 130 -6.37 24.91 6.09
C TRP A 130 -6.67 26.12 5.19
N PRO A 131 -6.02 27.28 5.45
CA PRO A 131 -6.14 28.45 4.60
C PRO A 131 -5.86 28.13 3.13
N GLN A 132 -6.60 28.79 2.24
CA GLN A 132 -6.50 28.58 0.79
C GLN A 132 -5.06 28.72 0.28
N ALA A 133 -4.29 29.68 0.80
CA ALA A 133 -2.90 29.91 0.43
C ALA A 133 -2.00 28.70 0.77
N ALA A 134 -2.21 28.06 1.92
CA ALA A 134 -1.45 26.87 2.30
C ALA A 134 -1.80 25.68 1.40
N ARG A 135 -3.10 25.51 1.07
CA ARG A 135 -3.57 24.48 0.13
C ARG A 135 -3.07 24.71 -1.30
N ALA A 136 -2.94 25.96 -1.74
CA ALA A 136 -2.35 26.30 -3.03
C ALA A 136 -0.84 26.02 -3.08
N ALA A 137 -0.11 26.30 -2.00
CA ALA A 137 1.32 26.04 -1.91
C ALA A 137 1.67 24.55 -2.13
N LEU A 138 0.81 23.63 -1.71
CA LEU A 138 1.01 22.20 -1.94
C LEU A 138 0.91 21.79 -3.41
N ASN A 139 0.07 22.45 -4.21
CA ASN A 139 -0.03 22.17 -5.64
C ASN A 139 1.16 22.78 -6.42
N ILE A 140 1.73 23.88 -5.92
CA ILE A 140 2.97 24.46 -6.46
C ILE A 140 4.16 23.50 -6.35
N MET A 141 4.21 22.72 -5.28
CA MET A 141 5.27 21.73 -5.07
C MET A 141 5.17 20.51 -6.01
N ASP A 142 4.03 20.27 -6.68
CA ASP A 142 3.87 19.15 -7.61
C ASP A 142 4.55 19.38 -8.97
N GLY A 143 5.07 20.58 -9.23
CA GLY A 143 5.81 20.88 -10.46
C GLY A 143 4.99 20.82 -11.76
N ARG A 144 3.65 20.80 -11.69
CA ARG A 144 2.81 20.98 -12.89
C ARG A 144 3.08 22.38 -13.45
N ASP A 145 3.30 22.46 -14.76
CA ASP A 145 3.43 23.75 -15.44
C ASP A 145 2.30 24.69 -15.01
N ILE A 146 2.69 25.92 -14.69
CA ILE A 146 1.76 27.01 -14.39
C ILE A 146 0.86 27.11 -15.63
N ASN A 147 -0.39 26.62 -15.55
CA ASN A 147 -1.38 26.91 -16.59
C ASN A 147 -1.33 28.41 -16.90
N GLU A 148 -1.52 28.82 -18.15
CA GLU A 148 -1.40 30.23 -18.61
C GLU A 148 -2.21 31.23 -17.75
N ASP A 149 -3.17 30.76 -16.95
CA ASP A 149 -3.98 31.53 -16.01
C ASP A 149 -3.40 31.68 -14.57
N GLY A 150 -2.18 31.19 -14.29
CA GLY A 150 -1.48 31.41 -13.02
C GLY A 150 -2.08 30.74 -11.78
N ASN A 151 -3.15 29.96 -11.92
CA ASN A 151 -3.90 29.39 -10.82
C ASN A 151 -3.85 27.85 -10.88
N GLN A 152 -2.87 27.23 -10.22
CA GLN A 152 -2.74 25.76 -10.12
C GLN A 152 -3.88 25.08 -9.32
N GLY A 153 -4.96 25.80 -9.03
CA GLY A 153 -6.03 25.35 -8.17
C GLY A 153 -5.56 25.16 -6.73
N THR A 154 -6.49 25.22 -5.80
CA THR A 154 -6.21 24.89 -4.40
C THR A 154 -6.25 23.39 -4.23
N PHE A 155 -5.40 22.80 -3.39
CA PHE A 155 -5.56 21.39 -3.02
C PHE A 155 -7.00 21.12 -2.54
N GLU A 156 -7.68 20.20 -3.21
CA GLU A 156 -9.04 19.77 -2.90
C GLU A 156 -8.96 18.48 -2.09
N THR A 157 -9.61 18.48 -0.93
CA THR A 157 -9.69 17.30 -0.06
C THR A 157 -10.76 16.35 -0.58
N LEU A 158 -10.69 15.09 -0.17
CA LEU A 158 -11.75 14.11 -0.44
C LEU A 158 -12.72 14.02 0.74
N ALA A 159 -12.83 15.07 1.57
CA ALA A 159 -13.61 15.10 2.81
C ALA A 159 -15.13 15.06 2.59
N ALA A 160 -15.59 15.45 1.39
CA ALA A 160 -16.99 15.45 1.06
C ALA A 160 -17.60 14.02 1.03
N VAL A 161 -18.89 13.93 1.33
CA VAL A 161 -19.60 12.64 1.47
C VAL A 161 -19.67 11.87 0.15
N TRP A 162 -19.81 12.56 -0.99
CA TRP A 162 -19.87 11.93 -2.32
C TRP A 162 -18.52 11.35 -2.76
N ASP A 163 -17.41 11.80 -2.18
CA ASP A 163 -16.07 11.29 -2.47
C ASP A 163 -15.70 10.04 -1.65
N LEU A 164 -16.60 9.54 -0.80
CA LEU A 164 -16.33 8.39 0.08
C LEU A 164 -15.80 7.17 -0.69
N GLY A 165 -16.38 6.84 -1.85
CA GLY A 165 -15.91 5.72 -2.66
C GLY A 165 -14.47 5.90 -3.15
N LYS A 166 -14.14 7.10 -3.65
CA LYS A 166 -12.77 7.45 -4.09
C LYS A 166 -11.81 7.44 -2.90
N ARG A 167 -12.24 7.96 -1.76
CA ARG A 167 -11.48 7.98 -0.51
C ARG A 167 -11.09 6.57 -0.05
N ARG A 168 -12.05 5.64 0.01
CA ARG A 168 -11.75 4.24 0.40
C ARG A 168 -10.77 3.57 -0.56
N ARG A 169 -10.92 3.78 -1.87
CA ARG A 169 -9.95 3.29 -2.87
C ARG A 169 -8.56 3.87 -2.64
N TYR A 170 -8.45 5.18 -2.44
CA TYR A 170 -7.16 5.85 -2.24
C TYR A 170 -6.50 5.42 -0.91
N GLN A 171 -7.27 5.34 0.17
CA GLN A 171 -6.79 4.85 1.47
C GLN A 171 -6.29 3.40 1.36
N SER A 172 -6.96 2.59 0.54
CA SER A 172 -6.58 1.19 0.31
C SER A 172 -5.20 1.01 -0.31
N ILE A 173 -4.72 1.98 -1.12
CA ILE A 173 -3.36 1.96 -1.68
C ILE A 173 -2.31 2.07 -0.58
N TRP A 174 -2.57 2.89 0.44
CA TRP A 174 -1.67 3.09 1.56
C TRP A 174 -1.79 2.00 2.62
N THR A 175 -3.00 1.54 2.94
CA THR A 175 -3.18 0.43 3.88
C THR A 175 -2.55 -0.85 3.35
N SER A 176 -2.65 -1.09 2.04
CA SER A 176 -1.99 -2.21 1.37
C SER A 176 -0.46 -2.14 1.52
N LEU A 177 0.13 -0.96 1.36
CA LEU A 177 1.56 -0.76 1.60
C LEU A 177 1.95 -1.08 3.04
N VAL A 178 1.29 -0.45 4.02
CA VAL A 178 1.62 -0.63 5.45
C VAL A 178 1.37 -2.07 5.88
N GLY A 179 0.23 -2.65 5.51
CA GLY A 179 -0.11 -4.03 5.80
C GLY A 179 0.87 -5.04 5.18
N PHE A 180 1.31 -4.79 3.95
CA PHE A 180 2.28 -5.66 3.29
C PHE A 180 3.66 -5.58 3.92
N ILE A 181 4.13 -4.38 4.26
CA ILE A 181 5.47 -4.18 4.81
C ILE A 181 5.58 -4.72 6.22
N THR A 182 4.54 -4.51 7.03
CA THR A 182 4.43 -5.07 8.37
C THR A 182 4.39 -6.61 8.30
N HIS A 183 3.65 -7.21 7.36
CA HIS A 183 3.68 -8.65 7.12
C HIS A 183 5.08 -9.14 6.66
N ALA A 184 5.68 -8.47 5.68
CA ALA A 184 6.98 -8.82 5.14
C ALA A 184 8.12 -8.70 6.16
N HIS A 185 8.05 -7.71 7.06
CA HIS A 185 8.94 -7.54 8.20
C HIS A 185 8.88 -8.74 9.14
N SER A 186 7.67 -9.15 9.56
CA SER A 186 7.49 -10.32 10.43
C SER A 186 8.00 -11.64 9.81
N ARG A 187 8.17 -11.67 8.49
CA ARG A 187 8.73 -12.80 7.72
C ARG A 187 10.22 -12.64 7.39
N GLY A 188 10.85 -11.53 7.74
CA GLY A 188 12.26 -11.24 7.43
C GLY A 188 12.53 -11.07 5.93
N THR A 189 11.54 -10.66 5.14
CA THR A 189 11.63 -10.65 3.67
C THR A 189 11.93 -9.28 3.04
N LEU A 190 11.93 -8.19 3.81
CA LEU A 190 12.11 -6.82 3.30
C LEU A 190 13.40 -6.65 2.49
N GLU A 191 14.54 -7.08 3.02
CA GLU A 191 15.83 -6.95 2.33
C GLU A 191 15.88 -7.78 1.05
N SER A 192 15.27 -8.97 1.07
CA SER A 192 15.20 -9.86 -0.10
C SER A 192 14.39 -9.24 -1.24
N MET A 193 13.45 -8.35 -0.90
CA MET A 193 12.64 -7.55 -1.81
C MET A 193 13.31 -6.22 -2.20
N GLY A 194 14.59 -6.04 -1.84
CA GLY A 194 15.38 -4.87 -2.21
C GLY A 194 15.09 -3.61 -1.38
N LEU A 195 14.31 -3.71 -0.29
CA LEU A 195 14.01 -2.60 0.61
C LEU A 195 14.89 -2.67 1.87
N ARG A 196 15.70 -1.63 2.08
CA ARG A 196 16.57 -1.47 3.26
C ARG A 196 16.14 -0.26 4.06
N LEU A 197 15.43 -0.50 5.14
CA LEU A 197 14.97 0.54 6.06
C LEU A 197 16.05 0.82 7.10
N THR A 198 16.07 2.05 7.64
CA THR A 198 16.94 2.38 8.78
C THR A 198 16.41 1.73 10.05
N GLU A 199 17.25 1.54 11.07
CA GLU A 199 16.83 1.03 12.39
C GLU A 199 15.60 1.77 12.92
N SER A 200 15.62 3.10 12.91
CA SER A 200 14.46 3.91 13.36
C SER A 200 13.16 3.67 12.57
N GLN A 201 13.23 3.22 11.30
CA GLN A 201 12.03 2.88 10.51
C GLN A 201 11.59 1.44 10.79
N ILE A 202 12.51 0.56 11.19
CA ILE A 202 12.21 -0.79 11.65
C ILE A 202 11.56 -0.73 13.04
N ASP A 203 12.05 0.14 13.93
CA ASP A 203 11.45 0.41 15.23
C ASP A 203 9.98 0.83 15.08
N ASP A 204 9.66 1.75 14.16
CA ASP A 204 8.26 2.11 13.90
C ASP A 204 7.41 0.92 13.45
N ILE A 205 7.96 0.01 12.64
CA ILE A 205 7.25 -1.20 12.21
C ILE A 205 7.02 -2.16 13.38
N LEU A 206 7.99 -2.28 14.29
CA LEU A 206 7.88 -3.04 15.52
C LEU A 206 6.82 -2.44 16.46
N ASP A 207 6.76 -1.11 16.55
CA ASP A 207 5.73 -0.42 17.34
C ASP A 207 4.33 -0.67 16.76
N ILE A 208 4.17 -0.64 15.43
CA ILE A 208 2.91 -1.05 14.77
C ILE A 208 2.56 -2.49 15.14
N GLU A 209 3.54 -3.41 15.08
CA GLU A 209 3.35 -4.82 15.43
C GLU A 209 2.86 -5.02 16.87
N GLN A 210 3.49 -4.31 17.80
CA GLN A 210 3.16 -4.36 19.21
C GLN A 210 1.77 -3.79 19.49
N GLU A 211 1.46 -2.62 18.96
CA GLU A 211 0.17 -1.97 19.20
C GLU A 211 -0.99 -2.77 18.58
N VAL A 212 -0.80 -3.35 17.40
CA VAL A 212 -1.78 -4.27 16.82
C VAL A 212 -2.07 -5.46 17.74
N TRP A 213 -1.05 -6.01 18.39
CA TRP A 213 -1.20 -7.15 19.29
C TRP A 213 -2.03 -6.80 20.53
N LEU A 214 -1.91 -5.56 21.02
CA LEU A 214 -2.62 -5.05 22.20
C LEU A 214 -4.10 -4.72 21.94
N VAL A 215 -4.53 -4.59 20.69
CA VAL A 215 -5.92 -4.25 20.36
C VAL A 215 -6.89 -5.38 20.73
N ASP A 216 -7.78 -5.09 21.69
CA ASP A 216 -8.94 -5.90 22.04
C ASP A 216 -10.18 -5.47 21.23
N LEU A 217 -10.39 -6.16 20.10
CA LEU A 217 -11.57 -5.97 19.25
C LEU A 217 -12.90 -6.22 20.00
N GLY A 218 -12.90 -7.09 21.01
CA GLY A 218 -14.08 -7.36 21.84
C GLY A 218 -14.42 -6.19 22.75
N ALA A 219 -13.41 -5.52 23.30
CA ALA A 219 -13.61 -4.29 24.07
C ALA A 219 -14.10 -3.14 23.18
N ILE A 220 -13.51 -2.95 22.01
CA ILE A 220 -13.93 -1.93 21.04
C ILE A 220 -15.39 -2.15 20.61
N ALA A 221 -15.78 -3.40 20.29
CA ALA A 221 -17.15 -3.73 19.91
C ALA A 221 -18.16 -3.46 21.04
N ARG A 222 -17.76 -3.61 22.31
CA ARG A 222 -18.60 -3.31 23.48
C ARG A 222 -18.73 -1.81 23.76
N MET A 223 -17.67 -1.04 23.55
CA MET A 223 -17.63 0.38 23.93
C MET A 223 -18.50 1.28 23.04
N ARG A 224 -18.91 0.85 21.83
CA ARG A 224 -19.73 1.65 20.87
C ARG A 224 -19.20 3.08 20.61
N GLU A 225 -17.98 3.38 21.03
CA GLU A 225 -17.38 4.69 20.79
C GLU A 225 -17.00 4.79 19.32
N LYS A 226 -17.46 5.87 18.69
CA LYS A 226 -17.03 6.24 17.34
C LYS A 226 -15.58 6.73 17.44
N GLY A 227 -14.62 5.85 17.13
CA GLY A 227 -13.26 6.25 16.77
C GLY A 227 -12.13 6.00 17.78
N GLY A 228 -12.40 5.68 19.05
CA GLY A 228 -11.36 5.70 20.10
C GLY A 228 -10.60 4.38 20.38
N GLY A 229 -10.47 3.46 19.41
CA GLY A 229 -9.92 2.12 19.67
C GLY A 229 -8.56 1.81 19.02
N PHE A 230 -8.13 2.64 18.07
CA PHE A 230 -7.01 2.33 17.17
C PHE A 230 -5.94 3.41 17.13
N GLU A 231 -6.10 4.49 17.92
CA GLU A 231 -5.22 5.66 17.94
C GLU A 231 -3.75 5.26 18.18
N ASN A 232 -3.51 4.33 19.11
CA ASN A 232 -2.16 3.86 19.40
C ASN A 232 -1.51 3.13 18.22
N VAL A 233 -2.31 2.48 17.34
CA VAL A 233 -1.79 1.85 16.12
C VAL A 233 -1.50 2.91 15.06
N TRP A 234 -2.30 3.98 15.01
CA TRP A 234 -2.14 5.04 14.03
C TRP A 234 -0.87 5.87 14.23
N VAL A 235 -0.50 6.19 15.48
CA VAL A 235 0.69 7.01 15.78
C VAL A 235 1.97 6.48 15.12
N PRO A 236 2.40 5.22 15.33
CA PRO A 236 3.63 4.69 14.71
C PRO A 236 3.49 4.53 13.19
N ILE A 237 2.27 4.29 12.66
CA ILE A 237 2.00 4.34 11.21
C ILE A 237 2.31 5.74 10.67
N GLN A 238 1.77 6.78 11.30
CA GLN A 238 1.96 8.16 10.88
C GLN A 238 3.44 8.54 10.92
N GLU A 239 4.17 8.15 11.98
CA GLU A 239 5.60 8.41 12.12
C GLU A 239 6.42 7.74 11.01
N LEU A 240 6.17 6.46 10.72
CA LEU A 240 6.81 5.73 9.63
C LEU A 240 6.61 6.43 8.28
N LEU A 241 5.38 6.84 7.98
CA LEU A 241 5.04 7.51 6.73
C LEU A 241 5.64 8.92 6.65
N MET A 242 5.62 9.68 7.74
CA MET A 242 6.23 11.02 7.78
C MET A 242 7.75 10.96 7.65
N LYS A 243 8.42 9.95 8.23
CA LYS A 243 9.85 9.71 8.01
C LYS A 243 10.14 9.39 6.55
N ALA A 244 9.29 8.60 5.89
CA ALA A 244 9.41 8.35 4.46
C ALA A 244 9.24 9.64 3.63
N LEU A 245 8.24 10.48 3.93
CA LEU A 245 8.01 11.74 3.20
C LEU A 245 9.14 12.75 3.37
N LYS A 246 9.76 12.81 4.55
CA LYS A 246 10.82 13.78 4.87
C LYS A 246 12.23 13.33 4.48
N LYS A 247 12.41 12.08 4.08
CA LYS A 247 13.76 11.51 3.86
C LYS A 247 14.44 12.17 2.66
N PRO A 248 15.56 12.90 2.85
CA PRO A 248 16.30 13.47 1.74
C PRO A 248 17.02 12.36 0.96
N LYS A 249 17.25 12.60 -0.35
CA LYS A 249 17.97 11.67 -1.24
C LYS A 249 17.34 10.25 -1.22
N SER A 250 16.02 10.22 -1.30
CA SER A 250 15.25 8.99 -1.30
C SER A 250 15.46 8.21 -2.59
N THR A 251 15.63 6.90 -2.45
CA THR A 251 15.72 5.94 -3.53
C THR A 251 14.74 4.80 -3.25
N PRO A 252 14.33 4.01 -4.26
CA PRO A 252 13.50 2.84 -4.01
C PRO A 252 14.11 1.85 -3.01
N ARG A 253 15.44 1.84 -2.84
CA ARG A 253 16.10 0.91 -1.92
C ARG A 253 16.09 1.35 -0.47
N ASN A 254 15.87 2.64 -0.18
CA ASN A 254 15.97 3.20 1.17
C ASN A 254 14.72 3.96 1.64
N ASN A 255 13.71 4.10 0.78
CA ASN A 255 12.49 4.81 1.09
C ASN A 255 11.27 3.96 0.73
N LEU A 256 10.42 3.71 1.72
CA LEU A 256 9.22 2.89 1.61
C LEU A 256 8.26 3.35 0.50
N LEU A 257 8.02 4.66 0.39
CA LEU A 257 7.07 5.22 -0.57
C LEU A 257 7.64 5.16 -1.99
N VAL A 258 8.91 5.48 -2.16
CA VAL A 258 9.58 5.38 -3.46
C VAL A 258 9.68 3.92 -3.92
N TRP A 259 9.95 3.00 -2.98
CA TRP A 259 9.90 1.56 -3.23
C TRP A 259 8.52 1.12 -3.71
N TRP A 260 7.46 1.57 -3.03
CA TRP A 260 6.09 1.21 -3.40
C TRP A 260 5.70 1.74 -4.77
N ILE A 261 6.07 2.98 -5.10
CA ILE A 261 5.88 3.55 -6.43
C ILE A 261 6.58 2.70 -7.49
N ALA A 262 7.81 2.23 -7.22
CA ALA A 262 8.52 1.36 -8.16
C ALA A 262 7.87 0.00 -8.34
N VAL A 263 7.33 -0.59 -7.26
CA VAL A 263 6.54 -1.82 -7.33
C VAL A 263 5.29 -1.63 -8.19
N LEU A 264 4.53 -0.55 -7.95
CA LEU A 264 3.34 -0.23 -8.73
C LEU A 264 3.66 0.06 -10.20
N CYS A 265 4.78 0.73 -10.47
CA CYS A 265 5.26 1.02 -11.81
C CYS A 265 5.65 -0.25 -12.57
N ARG A 266 6.47 -1.13 -11.95
CA ARG A 266 6.86 -2.43 -12.54
C ARG A 266 5.65 -3.32 -12.77
N SER A 267 4.73 -3.36 -11.81
CA SER A 267 3.45 -4.06 -11.88
C SER A 267 2.65 -3.62 -13.12
N ALA A 268 2.43 -2.31 -13.28
CA ALA A 268 1.59 -1.78 -14.36
C ALA A 268 2.11 -2.02 -15.79
N ILE A 269 3.41 -2.30 -15.95
CA ILE A 269 4.05 -2.60 -17.24
C ILE A 269 4.30 -4.09 -17.49
N SER A 270 4.00 -4.97 -16.53
CA SER A 270 4.34 -6.41 -16.62
C SER A 270 3.41 -7.21 -17.54
N ASP A 271 2.24 -6.68 -17.89
CA ASP A 271 1.18 -7.42 -18.61
C ASP A 271 1.43 -7.68 -20.10
N ASP A 272 2.47 -7.10 -20.72
CA ASP A 272 2.60 -7.11 -22.19
C ASP A 272 4.00 -7.51 -22.71
N ASP A 273 4.86 -8.07 -21.86
CA ASP A 273 6.09 -8.70 -22.36
C ASP A 273 5.79 -10.11 -22.97
N ASP A 274 4.51 -10.53 -23.01
CA ASP A 274 3.97 -11.77 -23.62
C ASP A 274 3.40 -11.57 -25.05
N GLU A 275 3.80 -10.53 -25.79
CA GLU A 275 3.45 -10.38 -27.22
C GLU A 275 4.31 -11.33 -28.10
N GLY A 276 4.22 -12.65 -27.88
CA GLY A 276 4.98 -13.61 -28.69
C GLY A 276 4.89 -15.11 -28.40
N MET A 277 3.95 -15.63 -27.61
CA MET A 277 3.78 -17.08 -27.45
C MET A 277 2.35 -17.50 -27.78
N ASP A 278 2.25 -18.29 -28.85
CA ASP A 278 1.07 -19.09 -29.16
C ASP A 278 0.62 -19.88 -27.94
N ASP A 279 -0.70 -20.11 -27.86
CA ASP A 279 -1.36 -20.95 -26.87
C ASP A 279 -0.55 -22.22 -26.53
N ASP A 280 -0.55 -22.58 -25.23
CA ASP A 280 -0.10 -23.87 -24.65
C ASP A 280 1.27 -23.87 -23.92
N ASP A 281 1.43 -23.00 -22.91
CA ASP A 281 2.05 -23.35 -21.61
C ASP A 281 1.82 -22.17 -20.62
N GLY A 282 0.69 -22.21 -19.91
CA GLY A 282 0.30 -21.16 -18.99
C GLY A 282 1.12 -21.17 -17.71
N ASP A 283 2.08 -20.25 -17.57
CA ASP A 283 2.52 -19.80 -16.23
C ASP A 283 3.31 -18.47 -16.25
N GLU A 284 3.12 -17.69 -15.17
CA GLU A 284 4.09 -16.76 -14.55
C GLU A 284 4.14 -15.24 -14.79
N ASN A 285 3.27 -14.59 -15.59
CA ASN A 285 3.32 -13.10 -15.67
C ASN A 285 2.01 -12.33 -15.51
N ASN A 286 0.99 -12.93 -14.90
CA ASN A 286 -0.18 -12.17 -14.46
C ASN A 286 0.21 -11.16 -13.35
N ASP A 287 -0.05 -9.87 -13.57
CA ASP A 287 0.21 -8.84 -12.58
C ASP A 287 -0.75 -8.92 -11.37
N PHE A 288 -0.39 -9.66 -10.32
CA PHE A 288 -1.20 -9.79 -9.10
C PHE A 288 -1.21 -8.56 -8.18
N ILE A 289 -0.41 -7.53 -8.48
CA ILE A 289 -0.36 -6.31 -7.68
C ILE A 289 -1.30 -5.24 -8.26
N SER A 290 -1.36 -5.05 -9.58
CA SER A 290 -2.31 -4.08 -10.17
C SER A 290 -3.57 -4.66 -10.77
N ARG A 291 -3.55 -5.88 -11.31
CA ARG A 291 -4.67 -6.40 -12.12
C ARG A 291 -5.15 -7.81 -11.75
N GLY A 292 -4.42 -8.55 -10.93
CA GLY A 292 -4.79 -9.88 -10.50
C GLY A 292 -5.95 -9.84 -9.52
N GLN A 293 -7.05 -10.47 -9.92
CA GLN A 293 -8.14 -10.77 -9.01
C GLN A 293 -7.61 -11.70 -7.94
N PHE A 294 -7.77 -11.31 -6.68
CA PHE A 294 -7.45 -12.17 -5.56
C PHE A 294 -8.61 -12.09 -4.58
N TYR A 295 -8.99 -13.23 -4.02
CA TYR A 295 -10.08 -13.31 -3.06
C TYR A 295 -9.87 -12.33 -1.89
N LYS A 296 -10.75 -11.32 -1.80
CA LYS A 296 -10.66 -10.21 -0.84
C LYS A 296 -9.30 -9.49 -0.84
N ASN A 297 -8.82 -9.12 -2.02
CA ASN A 297 -7.66 -8.23 -2.19
C ASN A 297 -7.94 -6.88 -1.48
N PRO A 298 -7.07 -6.43 -0.56
CA PRO A 298 -7.17 -5.12 0.06
C PRO A 298 -6.86 -3.98 -0.92
N MET A 299 -6.14 -4.25 -2.03
CA MET A 299 -5.91 -3.26 -3.07
C MET A 299 -7.08 -3.23 -4.06
N PRO A 300 -7.61 -2.04 -4.41
CA PRO A 300 -8.71 -1.91 -5.35
C PRO A 300 -8.25 -2.28 -6.77
N MET A 301 -8.99 -3.22 -7.37
CA MET A 301 -8.74 -3.74 -8.73
C MET A 301 -9.31 -2.85 -9.83
N ASP A 302 -9.94 -1.73 -9.48
CA ASP A 302 -10.59 -0.79 -10.39
C ASP A 302 -9.90 0.58 -10.43
N VAL A 303 -8.69 0.67 -9.87
CA VAL A 303 -7.86 1.88 -9.82
C VAL A 303 -6.63 1.68 -10.68
N ASP A 304 -6.50 2.50 -11.72
CA ASP A 304 -5.37 2.43 -12.64
C ASP A 304 -4.06 2.95 -12.00
N PHE A 305 -2.93 2.77 -12.69
CA PHE A 305 -1.64 3.22 -12.17
C PHE A 305 -1.59 4.73 -11.88
N LYS A 306 -2.23 5.54 -12.72
CA LYS A 306 -2.25 6.99 -12.55
C LYS A 306 -3.04 7.38 -11.30
N GLU A 307 -4.22 6.81 -11.11
CA GLU A 307 -5.05 7.03 -9.92
C GLU A 307 -4.34 6.54 -8.64
N ARG A 308 -3.53 5.47 -8.71
CA ARG A 308 -2.70 5.03 -7.58
C ARG A 308 -1.62 6.06 -7.21
N LEU A 309 -0.95 6.64 -8.22
CA LEU A 309 0.00 7.73 -7.99
C LEU A 309 -0.70 8.97 -7.42
N GLU A 310 -1.87 9.31 -7.95
CA GLU A 310 -2.70 10.40 -7.41
C GLU A 310 -3.07 10.14 -5.94
N ALA A 311 -3.42 8.91 -5.57
CA ALA A 311 -3.69 8.53 -4.19
C ALA A 311 -2.48 8.72 -3.27
N ILE A 312 -1.29 8.39 -3.74
CA ILE A 312 -0.03 8.61 -3.01
C ILE A 312 0.23 10.11 -2.86
N VAL A 313 0.14 10.90 -3.92
CA VAL A 313 0.35 12.36 -3.82
C VAL A 313 -0.70 13.02 -2.92
N HIS A 314 -1.96 12.64 -3.06
CA HIS A 314 -3.08 13.18 -2.27
C HIS A 314 -2.87 12.97 -0.76
N TYR A 315 -2.65 11.73 -0.32
CA TYR A 315 -2.48 11.47 1.10
C TYR A 315 -1.14 11.95 1.66
N SER A 316 -0.11 12.09 0.82
CA SER A 316 1.11 12.78 1.22
C SER A 316 0.83 14.21 1.65
N LYS A 317 -0.01 14.93 0.88
CA LYS A 317 -0.45 16.30 1.22
C LYS A 317 -1.28 16.35 2.49
N VAL A 318 -2.25 15.45 2.64
CA VAL A 318 -3.08 15.35 3.86
C VAL A 318 -2.20 15.12 5.10
N LEU A 319 -1.26 14.18 5.02
CA LEU A 319 -0.33 13.87 6.12
C LEU A 319 0.58 15.04 6.46
N VAL A 320 1.13 15.73 5.44
CA VAL A 320 1.96 16.91 5.66
C VAL A 320 1.18 18.03 6.34
N LEU A 321 -0.05 18.32 5.88
CA LEU A 321 -0.90 19.33 6.53
C LEU A 321 -1.22 18.96 7.98
N ASN A 322 -1.58 17.71 8.24
CA ASN A 322 -1.86 17.26 9.61
C ASN A 322 -0.60 17.37 10.49
N HIS A 323 0.55 16.91 9.99
CA HIS A 323 1.81 17.02 10.71
C HIS A 323 2.19 18.47 11.00
N SER A 324 2.08 19.36 10.00
CA SER A 324 2.33 20.79 10.17
C SER A 324 1.42 21.42 11.22
N PHE A 325 0.16 20.98 11.32
CA PHE A 325 -0.77 21.45 12.35
C PHE A 325 -0.30 21.02 13.75
N LEU A 326 0.05 19.73 13.90
CA LEU A 326 0.49 19.17 15.19
C LEU A 326 1.83 19.74 15.67
N THR A 327 2.74 20.09 14.75
CA THR A 327 4.05 20.67 15.08
C THR A 327 4.06 22.19 15.05
N TRP A 328 2.92 22.85 14.84
CA TRP A 328 2.85 24.31 14.83
C TRP A 328 3.11 24.85 16.22
N SER A 329 4.35 25.22 16.50
CA SER A 329 4.68 26.04 17.67
C SER A 329 4.40 27.51 17.31
N ALA A 330 3.40 28.12 17.93
CA ALA A 330 3.24 29.57 17.85
C ALA A 330 4.52 30.24 18.39
N PRO A 331 5.04 31.31 17.77
CA PRO A 331 6.08 32.11 18.38
C PRO A 331 5.61 32.57 19.76
N THR A 332 6.36 32.24 20.80
CA THR A 332 6.08 32.61 22.21
C THR A 332 5.99 34.13 22.44
N ASP A 333 6.36 34.94 21.45
CA ASP A 333 6.42 36.39 21.52
C ASP A 333 5.06 37.09 21.53
N TRP A 334 3.96 36.36 21.34
CA TRP A 334 2.59 36.92 21.33
C TRP A 334 1.87 36.84 22.68
N VAL A 335 2.50 36.28 23.72
CA VAL A 335 1.90 36.12 25.07
C VAL A 335 2.35 37.20 26.07
N MET A 336 3.23 38.14 25.67
CA MET A 336 3.66 39.25 26.52
C MET A 336 3.76 40.56 25.73
N GLN A 337 2.61 41.17 25.40
CA GLN A 337 2.48 42.63 25.26
C GLN A 337 1.17 43.12 25.84
#